data_AF-A0A2R6DXK3-F1
#
_entry.id   AF-A0A2R6DXK3-F1
#
_cell.length_a   1.000
_cell.length_b   1.000
_cell.length_c   1.000
_cell.angle_alpha   90.00
_cell.angle_beta   90.00
_cell.angle_gamma   90.00
#
_symmetry.space_group_name_H-M   'P 1'
#
loop_
_entity.id
_entity.type
_entity.pdbx_description
1 polymer ?
#
loop_
_entity_poly.entity_id
_entity_poly.type
_entity_poly.pdbx_seq_one_letter_code
_entity_poly.pdbx_strand_id
1 'polypeptide(L)'
;MTDEGEHDEGTGHTPHREEFAHDPIGHVSVDDGMTVDDLVTEYGKAGIGARTLHEAVDIYTEMLRDDDVTNFFGLAGAMVPAGMRRLVADLIRDGHVDALVTTGANLTHDSIEAIGGKHHHGRSPDDESRRDHDEQLREEGVDRIYNVYLPQEHFTLFESHLREEVFPPLEAEGVVSIQRFTEELG
;
A
#
# COMPACT_ATOMS: atom_id res chain seq x y z
N MET A 1 -36.34 -71.15 21.60
CA MET A 1 -37.02 -70.36 20.56
C MET A 1 -36.28 -69.05 20.50
N THR A 2 -35.56 -68.85 19.40
CA THR A 2 -34.73 -67.69 19.09
C THR A 2 -35.63 -66.48 18.86
N ASP A 3 -35.37 -65.41 19.58
CA ASP A 3 -35.98 -64.10 19.38
C ASP A 3 -35.04 -63.33 18.44
N GLU A 4 -35.41 -63.28 17.15
CA GLU A 4 -34.66 -62.57 16.12
C GLU A 4 -35.05 -61.09 16.21
N GLY A 5 -34.13 -60.26 16.72
CA GLY A 5 -34.27 -58.82 16.68
C GLY A 5 -34.21 -58.34 15.23
N GLU A 6 -35.30 -57.74 14.76
CA GLU A 6 -35.35 -57.00 13.50
C GLU A 6 -34.34 -55.85 13.55
N HIS A 7 -33.28 -55.97 12.75
CA HIS A 7 -32.41 -54.86 12.41
C HIS A 7 -33.15 -53.96 11.42
N ASP A 8 -33.70 -52.85 11.92
CA ASP A 8 -34.15 -51.72 11.10
C ASP A 8 -32.92 -51.05 10.47
N GLU A 9 -32.54 -51.51 9.28
CA GLU A 9 -31.58 -50.82 8.42
C GLU A 9 -32.24 -49.53 7.91
N GLY A 10 -32.15 -48.48 8.72
CA GLY A 10 -32.49 -47.12 8.33
C GLY A 10 -31.78 -46.76 7.03
N THR A 11 -32.52 -46.80 5.93
CA THR A 11 -32.06 -46.38 4.61
C THR A 11 -31.68 -44.90 4.68
N GLY A 12 -30.39 -44.63 4.87
CA GLY A 12 -29.83 -43.28 4.88
C GLY A 12 -30.02 -42.64 3.51
N HIS A 13 -31.14 -41.95 3.33
CA HIS A 13 -31.40 -41.14 2.14
C HIS A 13 -30.44 -39.95 2.17
N THR A 14 -29.23 -40.14 1.64
CA THR A 14 -28.31 -39.04 1.40
C THR A 14 -28.86 -38.27 0.20
N PRO A 15 -29.30 -37.01 0.35
CA PRO A 15 -29.90 -36.28 -0.76
C PRO A 15 -28.88 -36.16 -1.90
N HIS A 16 -29.32 -36.42 -3.13
CA HIS A 16 -28.50 -36.27 -4.33
C HIS A 16 -28.05 -34.81 -4.45
N ARG A 17 -26.76 -34.57 -4.23
CA ARG A 17 -26.14 -33.26 -4.44
C ARG A 17 -25.39 -33.27 -5.75
N GLU A 18 -25.62 -32.26 -6.57
CA GLU A 18 -24.79 -31.96 -7.73
C GLU A 18 -23.47 -31.32 -7.25
N GLU A 19 -22.36 -31.80 -7.80
CA GLU A 19 -21.04 -31.24 -7.53
C GLU A 19 -20.87 -29.89 -8.24
N PHE A 20 -20.29 -28.92 -7.54
CA PHE A 20 -19.98 -27.62 -8.14
C PHE A 20 -18.77 -27.75 -9.07
N ALA A 21 -18.94 -27.39 -10.35
CA ALA A 21 -17.91 -27.56 -11.39
C ALA A 21 -17.51 -26.26 -12.13
N HIS A 22 -18.03 -25.11 -11.69
CA HIS A 22 -17.81 -23.84 -12.38
C HIS A 22 -16.46 -23.21 -12.00
N ASP A 23 -15.71 -22.72 -13.00
CA ASP A 23 -14.45 -21.97 -12.85
C ASP A 23 -13.43 -22.63 -11.90
N PRO A 24 -12.95 -23.84 -12.23
CA PRO A 24 -11.96 -24.52 -11.39
C PRO A 24 -10.65 -23.72 -11.34
N ILE A 25 -10.03 -23.68 -10.17
CA ILE A 25 -8.73 -23.03 -9.98
C ILE A 25 -7.68 -23.70 -10.87
N GLY A 26 -6.92 -22.87 -11.59
CA GLY A 26 -5.71 -23.28 -12.28
C GLY A 26 -4.46 -23.12 -11.41
N HIS A 27 -3.34 -23.58 -11.94
CA HIS A 27 -2.03 -23.43 -11.29
C HIS A 27 -1.13 -22.52 -12.13
N VAL A 28 -0.49 -21.57 -11.46
CA VAL A 28 0.49 -20.65 -12.06
C VAL A 28 1.68 -21.47 -12.57
N SER A 29 2.06 -21.28 -13.84
CA SER A 29 3.36 -21.73 -14.35
C SER A 29 4.34 -20.56 -14.27
N VAL A 30 5.60 -20.85 -13.94
CA VAL A 30 6.68 -19.87 -14.03
C VAL A 30 7.83 -20.51 -14.77
N ASP A 31 8.24 -19.87 -15.86
CA ASP A 31 9.26 -20.36 -16.77
C ASP A 31 10.33 -19.29 -17.00
N ASP A 32 11.53 -19.73 -17.37
CA ASP A 32 12.64 -18.83 -17.66
C ASP A 32 12.29 -17.87 -18.81
N GLY A 33 12.52 -16.57 -18.60
CA GLY A 33 12.29 -15.53 -19.61
C GLY A 33 10.92 -14.87 -19.58
N MET A 34 10.03 -15.26 -18.65
CA MET A 34 8.78 -14.54 -18.41
C MET A 34 9.02 -13.08 -18.01
N THR A 35 8.19 -12.19 -18.53
CA THR A 35 8.10 -10.81 -18.09
C THR A 35 7.24 -10.69 -16.82
N VAL A 36 7.22 -9.51 -16.21
CA VAL A 36 6.31 -9.23 -15.08
C VAL A 36 4.84 -9.33 -15.53
N ASP A 37 4.53 -8.93 -16.76
CA ASP A 37 3.19 -9.01 -17.35
C ASP A 37 2.75 -10.47 -17.54
N ASP A 38 3.65 -11.34 -18.02
CA ASP A 38 3.38 -12.78 -18.15
C ASP A 38 3.04 -13.40 -16.78
N LEU A 39 3.80 -13.05 -15.74
CA LEU A 39 3.55 -13.54 -14.38
C LEU A 39 2.18 -13.09 -13.85
N VAL A 40 1.84 -11.82 -14.04
CA VAL A 40 0.53 -11.27 -13.62
C VAL A 40 -0.61 -11.91 -14.42
N THR A 41 -0.39 -12.22 -15.70
CA THR A 41 -1.35 -12.96 -16.53
C THR A 41 -1.57 -14.37 -15.99
N GLU A 42 -0.50 -15.09 -15.62
CA GLU A 42 -0.61 -16.42 -15.00
C GLU A 42 -1.37 -16.39 -13.67
N TYR A 43 -1.23 -15.31 -12.88
CA TYR A 43 -1.95 -15.13 -11.63
C TYR A 43 -3.48 -15.09 -11.80
N GLY A 44 -3.99 -14.75 -12.99
CA GLY A 44 -5.42 -14.81 -13.29
C GLY A 44 -6.02 -16.22 -13.20
N LYS A 45 -5.20 -17.27 -13.28
CA LYS A 45 -5.60 -18.67 -13.11
C LYS A 45 -5.76 -19.08 -11.64
N ALA A 46 -5.09 -18.37 -10.73
CA ALA A 46 -5.02 -18.71 -9.32
C ALA A 46 -6.18 -18.09 -8.53
N GLY A 47 -6.13 -18.21 -7.19
CA GLY A 47 -7.12 -17.61 -6.28
C GLY A 47 -6.49 -16.59 -5.32
N ILE A 48 -7.33 -15.98 -4.49
CA ILE A 48 -6.94 -15.04 -3.42
C ILE A 48 -6.16 -13.85 -4.02
N GLY A 49 -5.01 -13.48 -3.42
CA GLY A 49 -4.29 -12.27 -3.77
C GLY A 49 -3.68 -12.30 -5.18
N ALA A 50 -3.42 -13.48 -5.73
CA ALA A 50 -2.90 -13.61 -7.10
C ALA A 50 -3.95 -13.12 -8.11
N ARG A 51 -5.18 -13.66 -8.04
CA ARG A 51 -6.28 -13.23 -8.92
C ARG A 51 -6.64 -11.77 -8.71
N THR A 52 -6.65 -11.30 -7.47
CA THR A 52 -6.89 -9.87 -7.17
C THR A 52 -5.83 -8.96 -7.80
N LEU A 53 -4.55 -9.36 -7.81
CA LEU A 53 -3.49 -8.60 -8.46
C LEU A 53 -3.67 -8.58 -9.98
N HIS A 54 -4.00 -9.72 -10.59
CA HIS A 54 -4.32 -9.82 -12.01
C HIS A 54 -5.45 -8.87 -12.40
N GLU A 55 -6.58 -8.94 -11.69
CA GLU A 55 -7.75 -8.08 -11.93
C GLU A 55 -7.40 -6.59 -11.74
N ALA A 56 -6.59 -6.24 -10.73
CA ALA A 56 -6.17 -4.86 -10.51
C ALA A 56 -5.30 -4.30 -11.64
N VAL A 57 -4.38 -5.10 -12.17
CA VAL A 57 -3.52 -4.70 -13.30
C VAL A 57 -4.33 -4.57 -14.59
N ASP A 58 -5.26 -5.48 -14.84
CA ASP A 58 -6.13 -5.44 -16.03
C ASP A 58 -7.00 -4.18 -16.03
N ILE A 59 -7.69 -3.91 -14.91
CA ILE A 59 -8.50 -2.69 -14.72
C ILE A 59 -7.65 -1.43 -14.90
N TYR A 60 -6.49 -1.36 -14.25
CA TYR A 60 -5.64 -0.17 -14.36
C TYR A 60 -5.10 0.02 -15.79
N THR A 61 -4.79 -1.07 -16.49
CA THR A 61 -4.36 -1.03 -17.90
C THR A 61 -5.48 -0.52 -18.81
N GLU A 62 -6.74 -0.92 -18.56
CA GLU A 62 -7.91 -0.37 -19.25
C GLU A 62 -8.05 1.13 -19.00
N MET A 63 -7.95 1.56 -17.73
CA MET A 63 -8.00 2.98 -17.34
C MET A 63 -6.92 3.83 -18.03
N LEU A 64 -5.71 3.31 -18.18
CA LEU A 64 -4.60 4.02 -18.83
C LEU A 64 -4.72 4.09 -20.36
N ARG A 65 -5.52 3.24 -20.99
CA ARG A 65 -5.70 3.19 -22.45
C ARG A 65 -6.82 4.09 -22.96
N ASP A 66 -7.68 4.56 -22.07
CA ASP A 66 -8.85 5.38 -22.40
C ASP A 66 -8.61 6.83 -22.01
N ASP A 67 -8.44 7.70 -23.01
CA ASP A 67 -8.20 9.13 -22.81
C ASP A 67 -9.41 9.87 -22.17
N ASP A 68 -10.60 9.26 -22.19
CA ASP A 68 -11.81 9.82 -21.56
C ASP A 68 -11.93 9.47 -20.05
N VAL A 69 -10.96 8.73 -19.49
CA VAL A 69 -10.92 8.36 -18.07
C VAL A 69 -10.07 9.33 -17.26
N THR A 70 -10.60 9.80 -16.12
CA THR A 70 -9.84 10.60 -15.14
C THR A 70 -9.38 9.74 -13.97
N ASN A 71 -8.07 9.66 -13.76
CA ASN A 71 -7.40 8.81 -12.78
C ASN A 71 -7.21 9.53 -11.44
N PHE A 72 -8.09 9.22 -10.48
CA PHE A 72 -7.96 9.64 -9.08
C PHE A 72 -7.13 8.63 -8.30
N PHE A 73 -6.03 9.08 -7.69
CA PHE A 73 -5.13 8.22 -6.92
C PHE A 73 -5.17 8.55 -5.43
N GLY A 74 -5.71 7.63 -4.63
CA GLY A 74 -5.72 7.72 -3.17
C GLY A 74 -4.49 7.07 -2.54
N LEU A 75 -3.66 7.85 -1.85
CA LEU A 75 -2.43 7.38 -1.20
C LEU A 75 -2.50 7.52 0.32
N ALA A 76 -2.72 6.41 1.01
CA ALA A 76 -2.78 6.32 2.47
C ALA A 76 -1.67 5.42 3.03
N GLY A 77 -1.46 5.49 4.34
CA GLY A 77 -0.39 4.74 5.02
C GLY A 77 1.00 5.33 4.77
N ALA A 78 2.02 4.61 5.24
CA ALA A 78 3.42 5.05 5.22
C ALA A 78 4.10 4.80 3.87
N MET A 79 3.50 5.25 2.77
CA MET A 79 3.96 4.95 1.41
C MET A 79 5.29 5.64 1.09
N VAL A 80 5.41 6.93 1.40
CA VAL A 80 6.66 7.67 1.20
C VAL A 80 7.78 7.11 2.10
N PRO A 81 7.60 6.96 3.43
CA PRO A 81 8.59 6.32 4.31
C PRO A 81 9.00 4.91 3.86
N ALA A 82 8.08 4.14 3.29
CA ALA A 82 8.36 2.79 2.79
C ALA A 82 9.08 2.77 1.43
N GLY A 83 9.46 3.93 0.89
CA GLY A 83 10.25 4.04 -0.33
C GLY A 83 9.44 4.18 -1.63
N MET A 84 8.13 4.38 -1.56
CA MET A 84 7.29 4.54 -2.77
C MET A 84 7.33 5.95 -3.36
N ARG A 85 8.06 6.87 -2.73
CA ARG A 85 8.22 8.28 -3.14
C ARG A 85 8.42 8.46 -4.64
N ARG A 86 9.46 7.80 -5.17
CA ARG A 86 9.86 7.94 -6.57
C ARG A 86 8.79 7.40 -7.53
N LEU A 87 8.21 6.25 -7.20
CA LEU A 87 7.17 5.63 -8.00
C LEU A 87 5.96 6.57 -8.14
N VAL A 88 5.51 7.16 -7.04
CA VAL A 88 4.39 8.12 -7.06
C VAL A 88 4.75 9.37 -7.88
N ALA A 89 5.96 9.92 -7.71
CA ALA A 89 6.40 11.08 -8.47
C ALA A 89 6.49 10.80 -9.98
N ASP A 90 6.97 9.63 -10.37
CA ASP A 90 7.09 9.22 -11.77
C ASP A 90 5.68 9.01 -12.39
N LEU A 91 4.74 8.37 -11.67
CA LEU A 91 3.35 8.24 -12.13
C LEU A 91 2.66 9.60 -12.37
N ILE A 92 2.90 10.59 -11.51
CA ILE A 92 2.34 11.94 -11.68
C ILE A 92 2.97 12.62 -12.91
N ARG A 93 4.30 12.55 -13.05
CA ARG A 93 5.02 13.18 -14.17
C ARG A 93 4.64 12.57 -15.52
N ASP A 94 4.41 11.27 -15.55
CA ASP A 94 4.06 10.53 -16.77
C ASP A 94 2.56 10.67 -17.13
N GLY A 95 1.78 11.44 -16.34
CA GLY A 95 0.36 11.70 -16.61
C GLY A 95 -0.55 10.53 -16.26
N HIS A 96 -0.09 9.59 -15.42
CA HIS A 96 -0.88 8.43 -14.98
C HIS A 96 -1.76 8.72 -13.75
N VAL A 97 -1.64 9.92 -13.19
CA VAL A 97 -2.44 10.42 -12.06
C VAL A 97 -2.91 11.83 -12.38
N ASP A 98 -4.23 12.00 -12.53
CA ASP A 98 -4.85 13.30 -12.78
C ASP A 98 -5.14 14.06 -11.48
N ALA A 99 -5.46 13.33 -10.41
CA ALA A 99 -5.74 13.89 -9.10
C ALA A 99 -5.20 13.00 -7.98
N LEU A 100 -4.22 13.53 -7.22
CA LEU A 100 -3.69 12.86 -6.02
C LEU A 100 -4.49 13.26 -4.79
N VAL A 101 -4.96 12.28 -4.03
CA VAL A 101 -5.55 12.46 -2.70
C VAL A 101 -4.67 11.72 -1.70
N THR A 102 -3.99 12.45 -0.82
CA THR A 102 -3.03 11.85 0.12
C THR A 102 -3.17 12.41 1.52
N THR A 103 -2.59 11.71 2.50
CA THR A 103 -2.52 12.19 3.88
C THR A 103 -1.39 13.20 4.05
N GLY A 104 -1.53 14.12 5.02
CA GLY A 104 -0.47 15.06 5.38
C GLY A 104 0.84 14.36 5.78
N ALA A 105 0.78 13.12 6.30
CA ALA A 105 1.98 12.36 6.64
C ALA A 105 2.86 12.06 5.42
N ASN A 106 2.27 11.68 4.29
CA ASN A 106 3.05 11.47 3.06
C ASN A 106 3.67 12.78 2.56
N LEU A 107 2.94 13.91 2.64
CA LEU A 107 3.48 15.22 2.27
C LEU A 107 4.66 15.63 3.17
N THR A 108 4.53 15.45 4.48
CA THR A 108 5.60 15.73 5.46
C THR A 108 6.86 14.91 5.15
N HIS A 109 6.70 13.60 4.93
CA HIS A 109 7.85 12.74 4.64
C HIS A 109 8.46 12.99 3.27
N ASP A 110 7.66 13.34 2.25
CA ASP A 110 8.18 13.71 0.93
C ASP A 110 9.02 14.98 1.04
N SER A 111 8.50 15.99 1.73
CA SER A 111 9.15 17.28 1.96
C SER A 111 10.48 17.11 2.70
N ILE A 112 10.49 16.31 3.78
CA ILE A 112 11.71 15.97 4.52
C ILE A 112 12.76 15.38 3.58
N GLU A 113 12.39 14.43 2.72
CA GLU A 113 13.32 13.84 1.78
C GLU A 113 13.70 14.79 0.63
N ALA A 114 12.85 15.76 0.27
CA ALA A 114 13.12 16.78 -0.74
C ALA A 114 14.25 17.72 -0.30
N ILE A 115 14.25 18.10 0.98
CA ILE A 115 15.24 19.02 1.57
C ILE A 115 16.48 18.31 2.12
N GLY A 116 16.67 17.03 1.79
CA GLY A 116 17.89 16.27 2.07
C GLY A 116 17.84 15.35 3.29
N GLY A 117 16.72 15.28 4.01
CA GLY A 117 16.51 14.26 5.04
C GLY A 117 16.42 12.85 4.44
N LYS A 118 16.64 11.82 5.29
CA LYS A 118 16.56 10.42 4.87
C LYS A 118 15.86 9.55 5.89
N HIS A 119 15.06 8.62 5.38
CA HIS A 119 14.58 7.46 6.12
C HIS A 119 15.59 6.33 6.02
N HIS A 120 15.63 5.49 7.05
CA HIS A 120 16.60 4.41 7.18
C HIS A 120 15.92 3.08 7.45
N HIS A 121 16.55 1.99 7.01
CA HIS A 121 16.14 0.66 7.44
C HIS A 121 16.32 0.52 8.96
N GLY A 122 15.26 0.10 9.63
CA GLY A 122 15.24 -0.27 11.03
C GLY A 122 14.86 -1.74 11.22
N ARG A 123 14.41 -2.07 12.42
CA ARG A 123 13.87 -3.39 12.75
C ARG A 123 12.51 -3.25 13.42
N SER A 124 11.67 -4.27 13.28
CA SER A 124 10.51 -4.43 14.15
C SER A 124 10.93 -5.29 15.34
N PRO A 125 10.80 -4.82 16.59
CA PRO A 125 11.05 -5.65 17.76
C PRO A 125 9.93 -6.67 17.93
N ASP A 126 10.24 -7.82 18.54
CA ASP A 126 9.22 -8.73 19.08
C ASP A 126 8.52 -8.10 20.28
N ASP A 127 7.30 -8.55 20.58
CA ASP A 127 6.43 -7.92 21.58
C ASP A 127 7.08 -7.74 22.96
N GLU A 128 7.88 -8.72 23.41
CA GLU A 128 8.56 -8.68 24.72
C GLU A 128 9.65 -7.59 24.81
N SER A 129 10.29 -7.26 23.68
CA SER A 129 11.41 -6.30 23.61
C SER A 129 11.02 -4.92 23.10
N ARG A 130 9.77 -4.75 22.66
CA ARG A 130 9.28 -3.53 22.00
C ARG A 130 9.45 -2.28 22.83
N ARG A 131 9.20 -2.36 24.14
CA ARG A 131 9.32 -1.21 25.03
C ARG A 131 10.77 -0.74 25.15
N ASP A 132 11.68 -1.64 25.49
CA ASP A 132 13.10 -1.31 25.66
C ASP A 132 13.69 -0.77 24.35
N HIS A 133 13.26 -1.32 23.21
CA HIS A 133 13.64 -0.83 21.90
C HIS A 133 13.14 0.60 21.63
N ASP A 134 11.89 0.91 21.95
CA ASP A 134 11.31 2.25 21.78
C ASP A 134 11.94 3.27 22.74
N GLU A 135 12.28 2.85 23.97
CA GLU A 135 13.00 3.68 24.94
C GLU A 135 14.41 4.01 24.42
N GLN A 136 15.13 3.04 23.84
CA GLN A 136 16.42 3.28 23.20
C GLN A 136 16.31 4.28 22.03
N LEU A 137 15.37 4.05 21.10
CA LEU A 137 15.19 4.96 19.95
C LEU A 137 14.87 6.38 20.40
N ARG A 138 14.07 6.52 21.46
CA ARG A 138 13.78 7.82 22.07
C ARG A 138 15.04 8.49 22.63
N GLU A 139 15.89 7.74 23.34
CA GLU A 139 17.18 8.26 23.84
C GLU A 139 18.12 8.69 22.71
N GLU A 140 18.08 7.97 21.58
CA GLU A 140 18.86 8.25 20.37
C GLU A 140 18.25 9.36 19.49
N GLY A 141 17.05 9.86 19.81
CA GLY A 141 16.37 10.89 19.01
C GLY A 141 15.86 10.38 17.66
N VAL A 142 15.43 9.13 17.59
CA VAL A 142 14.97 8.47 16.36
C VAL A 142 13.49 8.10 16.48
N ASP A 143 12.70 8.52 15.51
CA ASP A 143 11.31 8.09 15.38
C ASP A 143 11.23 6.86 14.47
N ARG A 144 10.36 5.89 14.81
CA ARG A 144 10.12 4.72 13.96
C ARG A 144 8.72 4.63 13.40
N ILE A 145 8.65 4.17 12.16
CA ILE A 145 7.46 3.82 11.41
C ILE A 145 7.58 2.34 11.10
N TYR A 146 7.07 1.50 12.01
CA TYR A 146 7.31 0.06 12.01
C TYR A 146 8.81 -0.28 11.99
N ASN A 147 9.33 -0.78 10.86
CA ASN A 147 10.73 -1.12 10.64
C ASN A 147 11.51 -0.07 9.81
N VAL A 148 11.00 1.16 9.73
CA VAL A 148 11.66 2.30 9.08
C VAL A 148 11.95 3.37 10.13
N TYR A 149 13.15 3.96 10.13
CA TYR A 149 13.59 4.96 11.09
C TYR A 149 13.79 6.33 10.45
N LEU A 150 13.55 7.38 11.24
CA LEU A 150 13.76 8.78 10.85
C LEU A 150 14.39 9.56 12.02
N PRO A 151 15.62 10.07 11.89
CA PRO A 151 16.24 10.96 12.87
C PRO A 151 15.42 12.25 13.07
N GLN A 152 15.21 12.67 14.33
CA GLN A 152 14.41 13.86 14.67
C GLN A 152 15.01 15.17 14.16
N GLU A 153 16.31 15.21 13.89
CA GLU A 153 16.99 16.33 13.25
C GLU A 153 16.38 16.66 11.88
N HIS A 154 15.82 15.67 11.18
CA HIS A 154 15.15 15.88 9.90
C HIS A 154 13.78 16.56 10.05
N PHE A 155 13.07 16.35 11.17
CA PHE A 155 11.89 17.15 11.48
C PHE A 155 12.26 18.59 11.83
N THR A 156 13.36 18.79 12.57
CA THR A 156 13.87 20.14 12.87
C THR A 156 14.27 20.89 11.60
N LEU A 157 14.94 20.21 10.66
CA LEU A 157 15.26 20.75 9.35
C LEU A 157 13.98 21.15 8.58
N PHE A 158 12.97 20.29 8.58
CA PHE A 158 11.70 20.58 7.94
C PHE A 158 10.96 21.76 8.57
N GLU A 159 10.91 21.85 9.89
CA GLU A 159 10.31 23.00 10.58
C GLU A 159 11.03 24.31 10.21
N SER A 160 12.37 24.28 10.16
CA SER A 160 13.16 25.45 9.78
C SER A 160 12.83 25.88 8.35
N HIS A 161 12.80 24.93 7.41
CA HIS A 161 12.44 25.19 6.02
C HIS A 161 11.02 25.76 5.87
N LEU A 162 10.02 25.21 6.58
CA LEU A 162 8.66 25.74 6.55
C LEU A 162 8.60 27.21 6.99
N ARG A 163 9.31 27.56 8.08
CA ARG A 163 9.32 28.92 8.63
C ARG A 163 10.06 29.92 7.74
N GLU A 164 11.14 29.48 7.11
CA GLU A 164 12.02 30.35 6.32
C GLU A 164 11.55 30.53 4.88
N GLU A 165 11.00 29.48 4.26
CA GLU A 165 10.75 29.46 2.81
C GLU A 165 9.26 29.33 2.46
N VAL A 166 8.47 28.55 3.22
CA VAL A 166 7.08 28.21 2.82
C VAL A 166 6.04 29.14 3.43
N PHE A 167 6.12 29.44 4.73
CA PHE A 167 5.11 30.28 5.40
C PHE A 167 5.17 31.76 5.05
N PRO A 168 6.33 32.42 4.87
CA PRO A 168 6.38 33.85 4.57
C PRO A 168 5.52 34.30 3.36
N PRO A 169 5.52 33.62 2.20
CA PRO A 169 4.64 34.00 1.09
C PRO A 169 3.15 33.78 1.41
N LEU A 170 2.81 32.74 2.17
CA LEU A 170 1.41 32.40 2.50
C LEU A 170 0.82 33.31 3.58
N GLU A 171 1.61 33.75 4.56
CA GLU A 171 1.15 34.66 5.62
C GLU A 171 0.61 35.98 5.03
N ALA A 172 1.17 36.44 3.93
CA ALA A 172 0.70 37.63 3.22
C ALA A 172 -0.68 37.42 2.55
N GLU A 173 -1.03 36.18 2.22
CA GLU A 173 -2.31 35.81 1.59
C GLU A 173 -3.43 35.54 2.62
N GLY A 174 -3.06 35.24 3.87
CA GLY A 174 -4.00 34.88 4.93
C GLY A 174 -4.42 33.41 4.88
N VAL A 175 -5.73 33.12 4.88
CA VAL A 175 -6.21 31.72 4.83
C VAL A 175 -6.14 31.21 3.39
N VAL A 176 -5.28 30.21 3.15
CA VAL A 176 -5.11 29.56 1.85
C VAL A 176 -5.75 28.17 1.81
N SER A 177 -6.01 27.66 0.60
CA SER A 177 -6.44 26.27 0.41
C SER A 177 -5.30 25.28 0.66
N ILE A 178 -5.62 24.02 0.94
CA ILE A 178 -4.60 22.96 1.07
C ILE A 178 -3.82 22.79 -0.24
N GLN A 179 -4.50 22.88 -1.39
CA GLN A 179 -3.84 22.87 -2.70
C GLN A 179 -2.79 23.97 -2.79
N ARG A 180 -3.16 25.23 -2.47
CA ARG A 180 -2.22 26.36 -2.53
C ARG A 180 -1.06 26.20 -1.56
N PHE A 181 -1.32 25.65 -0.37
CA PHE A 181 -0.26 25.30 0.58
C PHE A 181 0.70 24.24 0.01
N THR A 182 0.19 23.19 -0.63
CA THR A 182 1.02 22.14 -1.25
C THR A 182 1.81 22.65 -2.44
N GLU A 183 1.24 23.56 -3.26
CA GLU A 183 1.97 24.22 -4.35
C GLU A 183 3.18 25.03 -3.84
N GLU A 184 3.05 25.66 -2.67
CA GLU A 184 4.15 26.40 -2.05
C GLU A 184 5.18 25.49 -1.39
N LEU A 185 4.74 24.30 -0.93
CA LEU A 185 5.62 23.29 -0.34
C LEU A 185 6.57 22.66 -1.38
N GLY A 186 6.16 22.60 -2.65
CA GLY A 186 6.94 22.06 -3.77
C GLY A 186 6.14 21.20 -4.74
#